data_AF-A0A118K6Y2-F1
#
_entry.id   AF-A0A118K6Y2-F1
#
_cell.length_a   1.000
_cell.length_b   1.000
_cell.length_c   1.000
_cell.angle_alpha   90.00
_cell.angle_beta   90.00
_cell.angle_gamma   90.00
#
_symmetry.space_group_name_H-M   'P 1'
#
loop_
_entity.id
_entity.type
_entity.pdbx_description
1 polymer ?
#
loop_
_entity_poly.entity_id
_entity_poly.type
_entity_poly.pdbx_seq_one_letter_code
_entity_poly.pdbx_strand_id
1 'polypeptide(L)'
;MGGCDKQGFPMKQGVLTPGRVRLLFVRGTPCFRGYGRRKGERHRKSVRGRIVSQDLSVLNLVIVKKGEKDLPGLTDVEKPTMRGPKRASKIRKLFNLSKEDDVRKYVNTYRRTFTNKAGKECNKAPKIQRLVTPLTLQRKRARIANKKRESPRPSRRQPSTKSFLRLD
;
A
#
# COMPACT_ATOMS: atom_id res chain seq x y z
N MET A 1 0.15 18.19 -5.80
CA MET A 1 -0.02 19.56 -5.27
C MET A 1 -1.31 20.14 -5.80
N GLY A 2 -1.82 21.20 -5.18
CA GLY A 2 -3.14 21.75 -5.49
C GLY A 2 -3.48 22.92 -4.59
N GLY A 3 -4.76 23.16 -4.34
CA GLY A 3 -5.21 24.26 -3.51
C GLY A 3 -6.69 24.17 -3.20
N CYS A 4 -7.18 25.13 -2.42
CA CYS A 4 -8.57 25.30 -2.08
C CYS A 4 -9.03 26.73 -2.39
N ASP A 5 -10.24 26.83 -2.91
CA ASP A 5 -10.98 28.09 -3.07
C ASP A 5 -11.41 28.64 -1.69
N LYS A 6 -11.81 29.92 -1.61
CA LYS A 6 -12.38 30.59 -0.43
C LYS A 6 -13.51 29.81 0.24
N GLN A 7 -14.32 29.06 -0.52
CA GLN A 7 -15.39 28.22 0.04
C GLN A 7 -14.95 26.78 0.33
N GLY A 8 -13.65 26.49 0.29
CA GLY A 8 -13.09 25.17 0.62
C GLY A 8 -13.20 24.12 -0.48
N PHE A 9 -13.62 24.48 -1.69
CA PHE A 9 -13.64 23.55 -2.82
C PHE A 9 -12.21 23.26 -3.30
N PRO A 10 -11.79 21.97 -3.32
CA PRO A 10 -10.43 21.62 -3.72
C PRO A 10 -10.26 21.66 -5.24
N MET A 11 -9.04 21.98 -5.68
CA MET A 11 -8.64 21.93 -7.09
C MET A 11 -8.57 20.48 -7.60
N LYS A 12 -9.11 20.23 -8.79
CA LYS A 12 -9.00 18.94 -9.49
C LYS A 12 -8.08 19.06 -10.70
N GLN A 13 -7.03 18.23 -10.74
CA GLN A 13 -6.17 18.10 -11.91
C GLN A 13 -6.98 17.60 -13.12
N GLY A 14 -6.73 18.19 -14.29
CA GLY A 14 -7.39 17.84 -15.55
C GLY A 14 -8.65 18.66 -15.87
N VAL A 15 -9.15 19.48 -14.93
CA VAL A 15 -10.26 20.40 -15.20
C VAL A 15 -9.66 21.76 -15.62
N LEU A 16 -9.70 22.05 -16.92
CA LEU A 16 -9.03 23.22 -17.52
C LEU A 16 -9.90 24.50 -17.44
N THR A 17 -10.38 24.82 -16.24
CA THR A 17 -11.14 26.04 -16.01
C THR A 17 -10.58 26.82 -14.80
N PRO A 18 -10.70 28.15 -14.80
CA PRO A 18 -10.44 28.96 -13.60
C PRO A 18 -11.66 29.00 -12.66
N GLY A 19 -12.81 28.49 -13.07
CA GLY A 19 -14.02 28.46 -12.24
C GLY A 19 -14.21 27.13 -11.52
N ARG A 20 -15.43 26.96 -10.99
CA ARG A 20 -15.91 25.68 -10.46
C ARG A 20 -16.76 24.94 -11.48
N VAL A 21 -16.69 23.61 -11.44
CA VAL A 21 -17.47 22.73 -12.31
C VAL A 21 -18.07 21.61 -11.47
N ARG A 22 -19.31 21.21 -11.78
CA ARG A 22 -19.99 20.08 -11.14
C ARG A 22 -19.77 18.79 -11.91
N LEU A 23 -18.91 17.93 -11.36
CA LEU A 23 -18.54 16.65 -11.97
C LEU A 23 -19.08 15.46 -11.17
N LEU A 24 -19.20 14.31 -11.83
CA LEU A 24 -19.62 13.06 -11.21
C LEU A 24 -18.40 12.25 -10.74
N PHE A 25 -18.24 12.09 -9.44
CA PHE A 25 -17.08 11.42 -8.82
C PHE A 25 -17.35 9.96 -8.52
N VAL A 26 -16.31 9.14 -8.64
CA VAL A 26 -16.26 7.73 -8.20
C VAL A 26 -15.41 7.65 -6.93
N ARG A 27 -15.74 6.74 -6.01
CA ARG A 27 -15.01 6.53 -4.75
C ARG A 27 -13.48 6.40 -4.99
N GLY A 28 -12.69 7.13 -4.20
CA GLY A 28 -11.23 7.10 -4.26
C GLY A 28 -10.61 8.05 -5.29
N THR A 29 -11.42 8.78 -6.06
CA THR A 29 -10.90 9.83 -6.94
C THR A 29 -10.53 11.10 -6.15
N PRO A 30 -9.54 11.89 -6.62
CA PRO A 30 -9.21 13.17 -5.98
C PRO A 30 -10.45 14.05 -5.81
N CYS A 31 -10.54 14.77 -4.69
CA CYS A 31 -11.71 15.56 -4.25
C CYS A 31 -12.93 14.73 -3.75
N PHE A 32 -12.88 13.40 -3.85
CA PHE A 32 -13.94 12.53 -3.32
C PHE A 32 -13.39 11.22 -2.71
N ARG A 33 -13.22 11.22 -1.39
CA ARG A 33 -12.78 10.04 -0.63
C ARG A 33 -13.79 8.89 -0.69
N GLY A 34 -15.10 9.21 -0.62
CA GLY A 34 -16.19 8.24 -0.75
C GLY A 34 -16.26 7.20 0.38
N TYR A 35 -15.73 7.51 1.57
CA TYR A 35 -15.96 6.69 2.77
C TYR A 35 -17.44 6.73 3.16
N GLY A 36 -18.01 5.57 3.56
CA GLY A 36 -19.42 5.45 3.94
C GLY A 36 -20.43 5.38 2.78
N ARG A 37 -19.97 5.34 1.52
CA ARG A 37 -20.83 5.26 0.32
C ARG A 37 -20.97 3.83 -0.20
N ARG A 38 -22.09 3.55 -0.86
CA ARG A 38 -22.35 2.22 -1.44
C ARG A 38 -21.33 1.91 -2.54
N LYS A 39 -21.01 0.63 -2.72
CA LYS A 39 -20.10 0.20 -3.80
C LYS A 39 -20.75 0.56 -5.14
N GLY A 40 -20.01 1.24 -6.00
CA GLY A 40 -20.49 1.69 -7.32
C GLY A 40 -21.25 3.03 -7.31
N GLU A 41 -21.56 3.60 -6.14
CA GLU A 41 -22.21 4.91 -6.06
C GLU A 41 -21.31 6.00 -6.65
N ARG A 42 -21.91 6.85 -7.50
CA ARG A 42 -21.27 8.05 -8.04
C ARG A 42 -21.97 9.28 -7.49
N HIS A 43 -21.20 10.32 -7.17
CA HIS A 43 -21.75 11.51 -6.52
C HIS A 43 -21.33 12.79 -7.24
N ARG A 44 -22.30 13.66 -7.52
CA ARG A 44 -22.08 14.91 -8.26
C ARG A 44 -21.65 16.02 -7.32
N LYS A 45 -20.39 16.44 -7.40
CA LYS A 45 -19.81 17.51 -6.56
C LYS A 45 -19.24 18.65 -7.39
N SER A 46 -19.35 19.87 -6.85
CA SER A 46 -18.60 21.01 -7.34
C SER A 46 -17.13 20.87 -6.96
N VAL A 47 -16.24 21.15 -7.89
CA VAL A 47 -14.79 21.24 -7.66
C VAL A 47 -14.23 22.46 -8.38
N ARG A 48 -13.12 22.98 -7.87
CA ARG A 48 -12.38 24.05 -8.50
C ARG A 48 -11.49 23.48 -9.62
N GLY A 49 -11.40 24.18 -10.75
CA GLY A 49 -10.51 23.77 -11.83
C GLY A 49 -9.01 23.91 -11.49
N ARG A 50 -8.14 23.46 -12.38
CA ARG A 50 -6.68 23.44 -12.21
C ARG A 50 -6.03 24.82 -12.38
N ILE A 51 -6.65 25.71 -13.17
CA ILE A 51 -6.06 27.02 -13.49
C ILE A 51 -6.12 27.91 -12.24
N VAL A 52 -5.01 28.54 -11.88
CA VAL A 52 -4.89 29.43 -10.72
C VAL A 52 -5.62 30.75 -11.00
N SER A 53 -6.43 31.22 -10.05
CA SER A 53 -7.09 32.54 -10.09
C SER A 53 -7.03 33.20 -8.71
N GLN A 54 -7.42 34.46 -8.62
CA GLN A 54 -7.51 35.24 -7.37
C GLN A 54 -8.58 34.71 -6.39
N ASP A 55 -9.44 33.78 -6.83
CA ASP A 55 -10.49 33.17 -6.00
C ASP A 55 -9.95 32.09 -5.06
N LEU A 56 -8.67 31.72 -5.20
CA LEU A 56 -8.02 30.76 -4.34
C LEU A 56 -7.72 31.38 -2.97
N SER A 57 -8.01 30.62 -1.91
CA SER A 57 -7.64 31.02 -0.54
C SER A 57 -6.33 30.39 -0.12
N VAL A 58 -6.07 29.14 -0.53
CA VAL A 58 -4.85 28.41 -0.15
C VAL A 58 -4.27 27.68 -1.36
N LEU A 59 -2.96 27.80 -1.53
CA LEU A 59 -2.17 27.00 -2.47
C LEU A 59 -1.21 26.10 -1.69
N ASN A 60 -1.25 24.81 -2.00
CA ASN A 60 -0.34 23.80 -1.44
C ASN A 60 0.82 23.59 -2.41
N LEU A 61 1.99 24.06 -2.01
CA LEU A 61 3.25 23.93 -2.76
C LEU A 61 4.13 22.84 -2.16
N VAL A 62 5.03 22.27 -2.97
CA VAL A 62 6.10 21.39 -2.50
C VAL A 62 7.42 21.83 -3.12
N ILE A 63 8.44 21.92 -2.27
CA ILE A 63 9.80 22.27 -2.66
C ILE A 63 10.42 21.05 -3.35
N VAL A 64 10.89 21.24 -4.59
CA VAL A 64 11.56 20.20 -5.38
C VAL A 64 13.09 20.34 -5.29
N LYS A 65 13.59 21.58 -5.26
CA LYS A 65 15.00 21.91 -5.10
C LYS A 65 15.14 22.95 -3.99
N LYS A 66 16.10 22.76 -3.09
CA LYS A 66 16.45 23.74 -2.06
C LYS A 66 17.19 24.91 -2.71
N GLY A 67 16.84 26.14 -2.31
CA GLY A 67 17.57 27.34 -2.74
C GLY A 67 18.83 27.59 -1.90
N GLU A 68 19.53 28.68 -2.18
CA GLU A 68 20.73 29.07 -1.42
C GLU A 68 20.41 29.47 0.02
N LYS A 69 19.29 30.15 0.24
CA LYS A 69 18.85 30.58 1.56
C LYS A 69 17.94 29.56 2.20
N ASP A 70 18.17 29.30 3.49
CA ASP A 70 17.31 28.49 4.32
C ASP A 70 15.99 29.20 4.64
N LEU A 71 14.92 28.41 4.72
CA LEU A 71 13.58 28.84 5.06
C LEU A 71 13.22 28.39 6.49
N PRO A 72 12.99 29.34 7.42
CA PRO A 72 12.73 29.02 8.81
C PRO A 72 11.51 28.12 8.96
N GLY A 73 11.66 27.06 9.76
CA GLY A 73 10.59 26.11 10.08
C GLY A 73 10.25 25.09 8.97
N LEU A 74 10.86 25.19 7.78
CA LEU A 74 10.68 24.22 6.70
C LEU A 74 11.96 23.43 6.40
N THR A 75 13.07 24.13 6.15
CA THR A 75 14.36 23.49 5.84
C THR A 75 15.19 23.21 7.09
N ASP A 76 14.95 23.95 8.17
CA ASP A 76 15.78 23.87 9.38
C ASP A 76 15.46 22.64 10.24
N VAL A 77 14.24 22.11 10.12
CA VAL A 77 13.77 21.02 10.96
C VAL A 77 13.79 19.71 10.19
N GLU A 78 14.66 18.80 10.60
CA GLU A 78 14.65 17.44 10.10
C GLU A 78 13.62 16.58 10.83
N LYS A 79 12.60 16.11 10.10
CA LYS A 79 11.57 15.22 10.66
C LYS A 79 11.91 13.76 10.36
N PRO A 80 12.24 12.93 11.36
CA PRO A 80 12.56 11.52 11.12
C PRO A 80 11.33 10.76 10.63
N THR A 81 11.56 9.74 9.81
CA THR A 81 10.49 8.86 9.34
C THR A 81 9.92 8.04 10.50
N MET A 82 8.61 8.14 10.74
CA MET A 82 7.97 7.48 11.89
C MET A 82 8.04 5.95 11.86
N ARG A 83 8.11 5.33 10.66
CA ARG A 83 8.04 3.87 10.52
C ARG A 83 8.99 3.38 9.43
N GLY A 84 9.73 2.33 9.76
CA GLY A 84 10.55 1.59 8.80
C GLY A 84 9.73 0.65 7.89
N PRO A 85 10.38 0.05 6.88
CA PRO A 85 9.74 -0.88 5.96
C PRO A 85 9.29 -2.18 6.67
N LYS A 86 8.04 -2.59 6.42
CA LYS A 86 7.46 -3.84 6.98
C LYS A 86 7.75 -5.11 6.15
N ARG A 87 8.01 -4.96 4.85
CA ARG A 87 8.15 -6.09 3.92
C ARG A 87 9.62 -6.52 3.82
N ALA A 88 9.90 -7.82 3.89
CA ALA A 88 11.27 -8.36 3.82
C ALA A 88 12.08 -7.81 2.64
N SER A 89 11.49 -7.77 1.44
CA SER A 89 12.17 -7.24 0.25
C SER A 89 12.50 -5.74 0.32
N LYS A 90 11.71 -4.94 1.06
CA LYS A 90 12.00 -3.51 1.25
C LYS A 90 13.05 -3.29 2.33
N ILE A 91 13.08 -4.15 3.36
CA ILE A 91 14.13 -4.13 4.38
C ILE A 91 15.49 -4.43 3.74
N ARG A 92 15.58 -5.46 2.88
CA ARG A 92 16.80 -5.78 2.15
C ARG A 92 17.33 -4.63 1.31
N LYS A 93 16.43 -3.96 0.57
CA LYS A 93 16.79 -2.78 -0.25
C LYS A 93 17.31 -1.61 0.58
N LEU A 94 16.79 -1.42 1.79
CA LEU A 94 17.15 -0.29 2.63
C LEU A 94 18.53 -0.46 3.28
N PHE A 95 18.87 -1.70 3.65
CA PHE A 95 20.16 -2.04 4.28
C PHE A 95 21.16 -2.66 3.31
N ASN A 96 20.88 -2.67 2.00
CA ASN A 96 21.70 -3.31 0.97
C ASN A 96 22.06 -4.77 1.29
N LEU A 97 21.13 -5.53 1.85
CA LEU A 97 21.32 -6.93 2.24
C LEU A 97 21.09 -7.88 1.07
N SER A 98 21.84 -8.98 1.08
CA SER A 98 21.64 -10.10 0.16
C SER A 98 20.37 -10.90 0.50
N LYS A 99 20.08 -11.95 -0.28
CA LYS A 99 18.91 -12.80 -0.04
C LYS A 99 19.17 -13.81 1.09
N GLU A 100 20.44 -14.12 1.30
CA GLU A 100 20.99 -15.06 2.25
C GLU A 100 20.92 -14.47 3.67
N ASP A 101 21.02 -13.15 3.78
CA ASP A 101 20.96 -12.44 5.05
C ASP A 101 19.57 -12.46 5.72
N ASP A 102 19.59 -12.63 7.05
CA ASP A 102 18.38 -12.56 7.86
C ASP A 102 17.98 -11.11 8.19
N VAL A 103 16.82 -10.73 7.68
CA VAL A 103 16.23 -9.40 7.88
C VAL A 103 15.71 -9.16 9.30
N ARG A 104 15.54 -10.20 10.14
CA ARG A 104 14.95 -10.04 11.48
C ARG A 104 15.78 -9.17 12.41
N LYS A 105 17.10 -9.31 12.36
CA LYS A 105 18.04 -8.55 13.21
C LYS A 105 17.92 -7.05 12.93
N TYR A 106 17.85 -6.69 11.65
CA TYR A 106 17.80 -5.31 11.18
C TYR A 106 16.47 -4.60 11.41
N VAL A 107 15.38 -5.32 11.69
CA VAL A 107 14.10 -4.69 12.04
C VAL A 107 14.11 -4.14 13.47
N ASN A 108 15.06 -4.58 14.31
CA ASN A 108 15.21 -4.09 15.67
C ASN A 108 15.70 -2.63 15.73
N THR A 109 16.36 -2.12 14.69
CA THR A 109 16.76 -0.70 14.61
C THR A 109 15.57 0.23 14.39
N TYR A 110 14.46 -0.27 13.82
CA TYR A 110 13.21 0.48 13.61
C TYR A 110 12.17 0.25 14.71
N ARG A 111 12.64 -0.20 15.86
CA ARG A 111 11.80 -0.33 17.05
C ARG A 111 11.34 1.04 17.49
N ARG A 112 10.02 1.21 17.61
CA ARG A 112 9.46 2.44 18.16
C ARG A 112 9.43 2.32 19.68
N THR A 113 10.32 3.03 20.35
CA THR A 113 10.25 3.30 21.78
C THR A 113 9.34 4.49 22.01
N PHE A 114 8.39 4.37 22.93
CA PHE A 114 7.56 5.48 23.39
C PHE A 114 7.03 5.21 24.79
N THR A 115 6.82 6.27 25.55
CA THR A 115 6.16 6.22 26.84
C THR A 115 4.64 6.16 26.63
N ASN A 116 3.99 5.18 27.25
CA ASN A 116 2.53 5.14 27.30
C ASN A 116 2.00 6.24 28.23
N LYS A 117 0.71 6.54 28.13
CA LYS A 117 0.02 7.44 29.08
C LYS A 117 0.17 7.03 30.55
N ALA A 118 0.39 5.73 30.81
CA ALA A 118 0.63 5.17 32.13
C ALA A 118 2.13 5.22 32.57
N GLY A 119 2.97 6.02 31.92
CA GLY A 119 4.40 6.19 32.26
C GLY A 119 5.32 5.04 31.85
N LYS A 120 4.78 3.87 31.45
CA LYS A 120 5.59 2.70 31.05
C LYS A 120 6.23 2.88 29.68
N GLU A 121 7.51 2.59 29.59
CA GLU A 121 8.22 2.50 28.32
C GLU A 121 7.78 1.26 27.53
N CYS A 122 7.38 1.48 26.28
CA CYS A 122 6.94 0.42 25.38
C CYS A 122 7.78 0.43 24.12
N ASN A 123 8.20 -0.77 23.72
CA ASN A 123 8.93 -0.98 22.47
C ASN A 123 8.08 -1.81 21.50
N LYS A 124 7.74 -1.25 20.34
CA LYS A 124 6.93 -1.91 19.31
C LYS A 124 7.70 -2.09 18.01
N ALA A 125 7.66 -3.31 17.47
CA ALA A 125 8.20 -3.67 16.15
C ALA A 125 7.09 -4.21 15.22
N PRO A 126 7.14 -3.94 13.91
CA PRO A 126 6.19 -4.50 12.96
C PRO A 126 6.50 -5.98 12.68
N LYS A 127 5.47 -6.82 12.62
CA LYS A 127 5.61 -8.19 12.07
C LYS A 127 6.07 -8.12 10.61
N ILE A 128 7.19 -8.76 10.31
CA ILE A 128 7.78 -8.77 8.97
C ILE A 128 6.85 -9.51 8.01
N GLN A 129 6.46 -8.84 6.93
CA GLN A 129 5.61 -9.42 5.91
C GLN A 129 6.46 -10.04 4.79
N ARG A 130 6.01 -11.18 4.26
CA ARG A 130 6.66 -11.91 3.15
C ARG A 130 8.06 -12.42 3.47
N LEU A 131 8.37 -12.67 4.74
CA LEU A 131 9.55 -13.44 5.11
C LEU A 131 9.31 -14.92 4.76
N VAL A 132 10.31 -15.56 4.15
CA VAL A 132 10.29 -17.01 3.94
C VAL A 132 10.68 -17.66 5.25
N THR A 133 9.82 -18.55 5.76
CA THR A 133 10.06 -19.29 7.00
C THR A 133 9.92 -20.79 6.72
N PRO A 134 10.47 -21.67 7.57
CA PRO A 134 10.31 -23.12 7.40
C PRO A 134 8.84 -23.53 7.27
N LEU A 135 7.95 -22.89 8.04
CA LEU A 135 6.51 -23.10 7.96
C LEU A 135 5.91 -22.72 6.60
N THR A 136 6.36 -21.64 5.96
CA THR A 136 5.86 -21.28 4.63
C THR A 136 6.35 -22.24 3.55
N LEU A 137 7.59 -22.75 3.68
CA LEU A 137 8.12 -23.79 2.81
C LEU A 137 7.38 -25.11 2.96
N GLN A 138 7.10 -25.54 4.20
CA GLN A 138 6.32 -26.75 4.49
C GLN A 138 4.91 -26.66 3.89
N ARG A 139 4.20 -25.54 4.10
CA ARG A 139 2.87 -25.30 3.51
C ARG A 139 2.90 -25.30 1.98
N LYS A 140 3.97 -24.79 1.38
CA LYS A 140 4.15 -24.84 -0.09
C LYS A 140 4.36 -26.27 -0.57
N ARG A 141 5.22 -27.06 0.10
CA ARG A 141 5.45 -28.48 -0.21
C ARG A 141 4.16 -29.30 -0.10
N ALA A 142 3.40 -29.12 0.99
CA ALA A 142 2.13 -29.79 1.21
C ALA A 142 1.09 -29.47 0.11
N ARG A 143 0.98 -28.21 -0.32
CA ARG A 143 0.09 -27.82 -1.43
C ARG A 143 0.45 -28.53 -2.73
N ILE A 144 1.75 -28.62 -3.04
CA ILE A 144 2.23 -29.31 -4.25
C ILE A 144 1.92 -30.80 -4.18
N ALA A 145 2.15 -31.42 -3.01
CA ALA A 145 1.82 -32.83 -2.78
C ALA A 145 0.32 -33.11 -2.94
N ASN A 146 -0.54 -32.28 -2.35
CA ASN A 146 -2.01 -32.40 -2.48
C ASN A 146 -2.45 -32.23 -3.94
N LYS A 147 -1.91 -31.26 -4.67
CA LYS A 147 -2.21 -31.07 -6.10
C LYS A 147 -1.79 -32.29 -6.94
N LYS A 148 -0.65 -32.90 -6.64
CA LYS A 148 -0.19 -34.15 -7.31
C LYS A 148 -1.05 -35.36 -6.93
N ARG A 149 -1.65 -35.37 -5.74
CA ARG A 149 -2.60 -36.40 -5.30
C ARG A 149 -3.97 -36.25 -5.96
N GLU A 150 -4.46 -35.02 -6.08
CA GLU A 150 -5.77 -34.68 -6.66
C GLU A 150 -5.77 -34.66 -8.19
N SER A 151 -4.62 -34.40 -8.83
CA SER A 151 -4.51 -34.58 -10.28
C SER A 151 -4.92 -36.01 -10.62
N PRO A 152 -5.84 -36.22 -11.58
CA PRO A 152 -6.22 -37.56 -11.97
C PRO A 152 -4.94 -38.30 -12.29
N ARG A 153 -4.70 -39.41 -11.57
CA ARG A 153 -3.62 -40.32 -11.97
C ARG A 153 -3.92 -40.62 -13.44
N PRO A 154 -2.99 -40.40 -14.39
CA PRO A 154 -3.17 -40.92 -15.74
C PRO A 154 -3.54 -42.38 -15.55
N SER A 155 -4.69 -42.77 -16.10
CA SER A 155 -5.45 -43.97 -15.78
C SER A 155 -4.58 -45.22 -15.68
N ARG A 156 -4.01 -45.46 -14.49
CA ARG A 156 -3.32 -46.72 -14.16
C ARG A 156 -4.29 -47.71 -13.50
N ARG A 157 -5.54 -47.66 -13.94
CA ARG A 157 -6.61 -48.67 -13.89
C ARG A 157 -7.43 -48.39 -15.15
N GLN A 158 -7.42 -49.24 -16.17
CA GLN A 158 -7.91 -50.61 -16.10
C GLN A 158 -7.00 -51.59 -16.88
N PRO A 159 -6.39 -52.58 -16.21
CA PRO A 159 -6.31 -53.92 -16.78
C PRO A 159 -7.37 -54.86 -16.19
N SER A 160 -8.09 -54.47 -15.12
CA SER A 160 -8.97 -55.38 -14.37
C SER A 160 -10.44 -55.38 -14.81
N THR A 161 -10.96 -54.34 -15.49
CA THR A 161 -12.31 -54.42 -16.10
C THR A 161 -12.30 -54.99 -17.52
N LYS A 162 -11.13 -55.18 -18.14
CA LYS A 162 -11.00 -55.92 -19.41
C LYS A 162 -10.92 -57.44 -19.23
N SER A 163 -10.71 -57.92 -18.01
CA SER A 163 -10.66 -59.36 -17.69
C SER A 163 -12.00 -59.93 -17.20
N PHE A 164 -13.02 -59.10 -16.94
CA PHE A 164 -14.34 -59.56 -16.49
C PHE A 164 -15.38 -59.68 -17.62
N LEU A 165 -15.07 -59.16 -18.82
CA LEU A 165 -15.93 -59.24 -20.02
C LEU A 165 -15.39 -60.24 -21.06
N ARG A 166 -14.62 -61.25 -20.61
CA ARG A 166 -14.14 -62.36 -21.43
C ARG A 166 -14.35 -63.66 -20.67
N LEU A 167 -15.57 -64.15 -20.63
CA LEU A 167 -15.95 -65.55 -20.35
C LEU A 167 -17.44 -65.62 -20.70
N ASP A 168 -17.70 -66.38 -21.77
CA ASP A 168 -18.93 -67.05 -22.22
C ASP A 168 -20.30 -66.59 -21.67
#